data_AF-U3A9Y5-F1
#
_entry.id   AF-U3A9Y5-F1
#
_cell.length_a   1.000
_cell.length_b   1.000
_cell.length_c   1.000
_cell.angle_alpha   90.00
_cell.angle_beta   90.00
_cell.angle_gamma   90.00
#
_symmetry.space_group_name_H-M   'P 1'
#
loop_
_entity.id
_entity.type
_entity.pdbx_description
1 polymer ?
#
loop_
_entity_poly.entity_id
_entity_poly.type
_entity_poly.pdbx_seq_one_letter_code
_entity_poly.pdbx_strand_id
1 'polypeptide(L)'
;MKAIIFSLLISLSSVINHAFAQAPLPQQPAPDFFITSDVIEINGQAYRKKVTSPRSRNVNNLTLNSGDQVIKHAFSRVSTATGLVFVTVNNPVEARSVANALKLELVYAHGESAVFRATEEQNLLTLHDQLLADSRIKAAKVELNSSKFDVQ
;
A
#
# COMPACT_ATOMS: atom_id res chain seq x y z
N MET A 1 -21.70 36.41 65.43
CA MET A 1 -22.20 35.23 64.68
C MET A 1 -23.73 35.20 64.72
N LYS A 2 -24.34 34.70 63.62
CA LYS A 2 -25.77 34.39 63.37
C LYS A 2 -26.67 35.58 62.99
N ALA A 3 -27.63 35.46 62.08
CA ALA A 3 -27.77 34.75 60.81
C ALA A 3 -29.04 35.39 60.19
N ILE A 4 -28.93 35.91 58.97
CA ILE A 4 -30.02 36.59 58.26
C ILE A 4 -30.89 35.53 57.61
N ILE A 5 -32.19 35.58 57.85
CA ILE A 5 -33.21 34.85 57.08
C ILE A 5 -34.09 35.90 56.43
N PHE A 6 -34.21 35.89 55.11
CA PHE A 6 -35.43 36.31 54.44
C PHE A 6 -35.59 35.54 53.12
N SER A 7 -36.70 34.82 53.05
CA SER A 7 -37.14 33.99 51.93
C SER A 7 -37.38 34.83 50.69
N LEU A 8 -36.89 34.37 49.53
CA LEU A 8 -37.35 34.86 48.24
C LEU A 8 -37.88 33.70 47.38
N LEU A 9 -39.04 33.99 46.80
CA LEU A 9 -39.96 33.13 46.07
C LEU A 9 -39.35 32.38 44.90
N ILE A 10 -39.82 31.14 44.74
CA ILE A 10 -39.67 30.30 43.56
C ILE A 10 -40.57 30.85 42.44
N SER A 11 -39.98 31.18 41.29
CA SER A 11 -40.71 31.27 40.02
C SER A 11 -40.03 30.38 38.98
N LEU A 12 -40.70 29.28 38.65
CA LEU A 12 -40.41 28.41 37.51
C LEU A 12 -40.42 29.23 36.21
N SER A 13 -39.36 29.15 35.41
CA SER A 13 -39.41 29.54 34.00
C SER A 13 -38.35 28.80 33.18
N SER A 14 -38.86 27.99 32.26
CA SER A 14 -38.30 27.60 30.96
C SER A 14 -36.94 26.87 30.93
N VAL A 15 -37.08 25.54 30.90
CA VAL A 15 -36.32 24.56 30.10
C VAL A 15 -35.25 25.16 29.18
N ILE A 16 -33.98 25.07 29.57
CA ILE A 16 -32.90 25.03 28.59
C ILE A 16 -32.69 23.55 28.31
N ASN A 17 -33.19 23.09 27.16
CA ASN A 17 -32.88 21.77 26.60
C ASN A 17 -31.35 21.61 26.53
N HIS A 18 -30.75 21.05 27.58
CA HIS A 18 -29.43 20.46 27.49
C HIS A 18 -29.59 19.09 26.84
N ALA A 19 -29.98 19.09 25.56
CA ALA A 19 -29.69 17.97 24.68
C ALA A 19 -28.22 18.10 24.24
N PHE A 20 -27.29 18.07 25.19
CA PHE A 20 -25.99 17.48 24.91
C PHE A 20 -26.23 15.97 24.85
N ALA A 21 -26.91 15.53 23.79
CA ALA A 21 -26.70 14.19 23.30
C ALA A 21 -25.19 14.11 23.11
N GLN A 22 -24.52 13.33 23.97
CA GLN A 22 -23.16 12.89 23.73
C GLN A 22 -23.20 12.24 22.36
N ALA A 23 -22.86 12.98 21.31
CA ALA A 23 -22.66 12.41 20.00
C ALA A 23 -21.64 11.30 20.24
N PRO A 24 -21.99 10.03 19.98
CA PRO A 24 -21.04 8.94 20.19
C PRO A 24 -19.78 9.31 19.42
N LEU A 25 -18.64 9.28 20.12
CA LEU A 25 -17.34 9.51 19.48
C LEU A 25 -17.31 8.61 18.24
N PRO A 26 -16.85 9.13 17.08
CA PRO A 26 -16.79 8.33 15.88
C PRO A 26 -16.04 7.03 16.19
N GLN A 27 -16.74 5.90 16.08
CA GLN A 27 -16.12 4.61 16.30
C GLN A 27 -15.04 4.44 15.24
N GLN A 28 -13.79 4.31 15.69
CA GLN A 28 -12.73 3.90 14.79
C GLN A 28 -13.01 2.47 14.34
N PRO A 29 -12.77 2.16 13.04
CA PRO A 29 -12.85 0.79 12.58
C PRO A 29 -11.91 -0.08 13.42
N ALA A 30 -12.34 -1.33 13.67
CA ALA A 30 -11.50 -2.31 14.35
C ALA A 30 -10.17 -2.45 13.58
N PRO A 31 -9.03 -2.56 14.29
CA PRO A 31 -7.74 -2.74 13.63
C PRO A 31 -7.75 -4.05 12.82
N ASP A 32 -7.34 -3.97 11.56
CA ASP A 32 -7.17 -5.14 10.71
C ASP A 32 -6.01 -6.00 11.25
N PHE A 33 -6.32 -7.19 11.75
CA PHE A 33 -5.31 -8.17 12.13
C PHE A 33 -4.86 -8.94 10.89
N PHE A 34 -3.57 -8.85 10.55
CA PHE A 34 -2.94 -9.64 9.51
C PHE A 34 -1.63 -10.24 10.01
N ILE A 35 -1.26 -11.38 9.45
CA ILE A 35 0.08 -11.94 9.61
C ILE A 35 0.96 -11.45 8.46
N THR A 36 2.24 -11.23 8.74
CA THR A 36 3.22 -10.85 7.72
C THR A 36 4.14 -12.01 7.42
N SER A 37 4.63 -12.08 6.18
CA SER A 37 5.73 -12.97 5.83
C SER A 37 7.05 -12.58 6.52
N ASP A 38 8.07 -13.41 6.27
CA ASP A 38 9.45 -12.99 6.38
C ASP A 38 9.78 -11.83 5.43
N VAL A 39 10.95 -11.23 5.65
CA VAL A 39 11.40 -10.08 4.87
C VAL A 39 11.63 -10.50 3.42
N ILE A 40 11.09 -9.71 2.49
CA ILE A 40 11.40 -9.75 1.06
C ILE A 40 12.05 -8.44 0.66
N GLU A 41 13.05 -8.51 -0.20
CA GLU A 41 13.70 -7.31 -0.75
C GLU A 41 13.00 -6.92 -2.05
N ILE A 42 12.54 -5.67 -2.14
CA ILE A 42 11.92 -5.11 -3.34
C ILE A 42 12.60 -3.77 -3.62
N ASN A 43 13.21 -3.63 -4.80
CA ASN A 43 13.92 -2.41 -5.21
C ASN A 43 14.99 -1.97 -4.20
N GLY A 44 15.75 -2.91 -3.62
CA GLY A 44 16.78 -2.62 -2.62
C GLY A 44 16.25 -2.23 -1.23
N GLN A 45 14.95 -2.44 -0.95
CA GLN A 45 14.35 -2.14 0.35
C GLN A 45 13.64 -3.36 0.94
N ALA A 46 13.72 -3.49 2.26
CA ALA A 46 13.04 -4.55 3.01
C ALA A 46 11.54 -4.28 3.15
N TYR A 47 10.72 -5.25 2.74
CA TYR A 47 9.27 -5.29 2.93
C TYR A 47 8.86 -6.62 3.56
N ARG A 48 7.62 -6.69 4.02
CA ARG A 48 6.95 -7.94 4.38
C ARG A 48 5.61 -8.01 3.67
N LYS A 49 5.28 -9.18 3.10
CA LYS A 49 4.01 -9.42 2.43
C LYS A 49 2.90 -9.62 3.47
N LYS A 50 1.75 -8.98 3.26
CA LYS A 50 0.54 -9.21 4.04
C LYS A 50 -0.05 -10.57 3.62
N VAL A 51 -0.21 -11.48 4.59
CA VAL A 51 -0.76 -12.81 4.35
C VAL A 51 -2.17 -12.85 4.96
N THR A 52 -3.18 -12.98 4.10
CA THR A 52 -4.59 -12.98 4.50
C THR A 52 -5.13 -14.37 4.87
N SER A 53 -4.37 -15.44 4.58
CA SER A 53 -4.76 -16.82 4.89
C SER A 53 -3.69 -17.54 5.73
N PRO A 54 -3.98 -17.90 7.01
CA PRO A 54 -3.04 -18.58 7.90
C PRO A 54 -2.67 -20.02 7.47
N ARG A 55 -3.29 -20.53 6.41
CA ARG A 55 -3.03 -21.86 5.83
C ARG A 55 -1.78 -21.87 4.93
N SER A 56 -1.32 -20.72 4.46
CA SER A 56 -0.12 -20.60 3.61
C SER A 56 1.16 -20.38 4.43
N ARG A 57 1.34 -21.21 5.47
CA ARG A 57 2.45 -21.11 6.43
C ARG A 57 3.79 -21.64 5.89
N ASN A 58 3.88 -21.86 4.57
CA ASN A 58 5.10 -22.26 3.90
C ASN A 58 5.78 -20.99 3.35
N VAL A 59 6.47 -20.29 4.25
CA VAL A 59 7.03 -18.93 4.07
C VAL A 59 8.33 -18.94 3.25
N ASN A 60 8.75 -20.10 2.74
CA ASN A 60 10.08 -20.28 2.16
C ASN A 60 10.19 -19.98 0.66
N ASN A 61 9.07 -19.79 -0.05
CA ASN A 61 9.04 -19.37 -1.47
C ASN A 61 8.17 -18.13 -1.62
N LEU A 62 8.65 -17.00 -1.10
CA LEU A 62 7.92 -15.74 -1.20
C LEU A 62 8.05 -15.20 -2.63
N THR A 63 7.06 -15.50 -3.45
CA THR A 63 6.84 -14.80 -4.71
C THR A 63 6.16 -13.46 -4.42
N LEU A 64 6.45 -12.48 -5.28
CA LEU A 64 5.72 -11.23 -5.35
C LEU A 64 4.99 -11.21 -6.69
N ASN A 65 3.68 -11.40 -6.67
CA ASN A 65 2.84 -11.37 -7.86
C ASN A 65 2.05 -10.06 -7.88
N SER A 66 1.44 -9.74 -9.03
CA SER A 66 0.52 -8.61 -9.12
C SER A 66 -0.65 -8.78 -8.13
N GLY A 67 -1.05 -7.69 -7.48
CA GLY A 67 -2.09 -7.67 -6.44
C GLY A 67 -1.58 -7.97 -5.03
N ASP A 68 -0.35 -8.45 -4.88
CA ASP A 68 0.21 -8.70 -3.54
C ASP A 68 0.39 -7.41 -2.75
N GLN A 69 0.00 -7.46 -1.49
CA GLN A 69 0.13 -6.35 -0.55
C GLN A 69 1.39 -6.50 0.29
N VAL A 70 2.17 -5.42 0.41
CA VAL A 70 3.44 -5.38 1.13
C VAL A 70 3.52 -4.16 2.05
N ILE A 71 4.33 -4.28 3.10
CA ILE A 71 4.45 -3.29 4.17
C ILE A 71 5.92 -3.17 4.55
N LYS A 72 6.44 -1.94 4.63
CA LYS A 72 7.85 -1.69 4.94
C LYS A 72 8.15 -1.85 6.44
N HIS A 73 7.26 -1.34 7.29
CA HIS A 73 7.26 -1.53 8.74
C HIS A 73 5.81 -1.53 9.28
N ALA A 74 5.61 -1.93 10.53
CA ALA A 74 4.28 -2.13 11.12
C ALA A 74 3.32 -0.92 11.01
N PHE A 75 3.88 0.29 10.94
CA PHE A 75 3.12 1.54 10.83
C PHE A 75 3.15 2.19 9.43
N SER A 76 3.70 1.52 8.41
CA SER A 76 3.67 2.06 7.04
C SER A 76 2.29 1.88 6.42
N ARG A 77 1.98 2.70 5.40
CA ARG A 77 0.89 2.38 4.48
C ARG A 77 1.17 1.06 3.78
N VAL A 78 0.12 0.27 3.58
CA VAL A 78 0.17 -0.91 2.72
C VAL A 78 0.39 -0.44 1.29
N SER A 79 1.30 -1.11 0.59
CA SER A 79 1.50 -0.91 -0.84
C SER A 79 1.10 -2.17 -1.59
N THR A 80 0.54 -2.01 -2.78
CA THR A 80 0.14 -3.12 -3.66
C THR A 80 1.13 -3.19 -4.82
N ALA A 81 1.67 -4.37 -5.10
CA ALA A 81 2.44 -4.60 -6.32
C ALA A 81 1.48 -4.61 -7.52
N THR A 82 1.61 -3.67 -8.45
CA THR A 82 0.64 -3.54 -9.56
C THR A 82 0.92 -4.45 -10.76
N GLY A 83 2.06 -5.16 -10.75
CA GLY A 83 2.55 -5.90 -11.91
C GLY A 83 3.24 -5.02 -12.96
N LEU A 84 3.37 -3.71 -12.72
CA LEU A 84 4.17 -2.82 -13.57
C LEU A 84 5.63 -2.80 -13.13
N VAL A 85 6.54 -2.74 -14.11
CA VAL A 85 7.97 -2.53 -13.89
C VAL A 85 8.41 -1.34 -14.73
N PHE A 86 8.96 -0.33 -14.08
CA PHE A 86 9.61 0.80 -14.75
C PHE A 86 11.02 0.38 -15.11
N VAL A 87 11.40 0.60 -16.36
CA VAL A 87 12.73 0.27 -16.85
C VAL A 87 13.37 1.45 -17.55
N THR A 88 14.69 1.51 -17.45
CA THR A 88 15.54 2.36 -18.29
C THR A 88 16.33 1.45 -19.21
N VAL A 89 16.20 1.64 -20.52
CA VAL A 89 16.90 0.86 -21.56
C VAL A 89 18.17 1.58 -22.02
N ASN A 90 19.16 0.82 -22.50
CA ASN A 90 20.37 1.36 -23.10
C ASN A 90 20.08 2.06 -24.43
N ASN A 91 19.17 1.50 -25.23
CA ASN A 91 18.74 2.06 -26.50
C ASN A 91 17.20 2.07 -26.59
N PRO A 92 16.57 3.24 -26.86
CA PRO A 92 15.10 3.37 -26.97
C PRO A 92 14.42 2.33 -27.86
N VAL A 93 15.07 1.88 -28.93
CA VAL A 93 14.48 0.94 -29.91
C VAL A 93 14.41 -0.50 -29.37
N GLU A 94 15.10 -0.81 -28.28
CA GLU A 94 15.17 -2.16 -27.70
C GLU A 94 14.03 -2.47 -26.74
N ALA A 95 13.30 -1.47 -26.24
CA ALA A 95 12.26 -1.67 -25.22
C ALA A 95 11.25 -2.75 -25.61
N ARG A 96 10.78 -2.74 -26.86
CA ARG A 96 9.83 -3.74 -27.38
C ARG A 96 10.44 -5.13 -27.48
N SER A 97 11.71 -5.25 -27.88
CA SER A 97 12.36 -6.56 -28.02
C SER A 97 12.70 -7.16 -26.66
N VAL A 98 13.02 -6.36 -25.64
CA VAL A 98 13.15 -6.81 -24.25
C VAL A 98 11.80 -7.33 -23.73
N ALA A 99 10.73 -6.53 -23.87
CA ALA A 99 9.40 -6.93 -23.41
C ALA A 99 8.96 -8.27 -24.03
N ASN A 100 9.12 -8.43 -25.35
CA ASN A 100 8.78 -9.67 -26.04
C ASN A 100 9.61 -10.88 -25.56
N ALA A 101 10.91 -10.70 -25.32
CA ALA A 101 11.80 -11.78 -24.86
C ALA A 101 11.35 -12.34 -23.49
N LEU A 102 10.86 -11.47 -22.61
CA LEU A 102 10.39 -11.83 -21.27
C LEU A 102 8.87 -12.04 -21.20
N LYS A 103 8.19 -12.05 -22.35
CA LYS A 103 6.73 -12.23 -22.48
C LYS A 103 5.92 -11.20 -21.67
N LEU A 104 6.39 -9.95 -21.68
CA LEU A 104 5.76 -8.81 -21.03
C LEU A 104 4.97 -7.98 -22.04
N GLU A 105 3.96 -7.27 -21.56
CA GLU A 105 3.31 -6.22 -22.34
C GLU A 105 4.11 -4.91 -22.24
N LEU A 106 4.40 -4.28 -23.39
CA LEU A 106 4.94 -2.92 -23.42
C LEU A 106 3.79 -1.91 -23.29
N VAL A 107 3.65 -1.30 -22.10
CA VAL A 107 2.59 -0.32 -21.80
C VAL A 107 2.94 1.08 -22.29
N TYR A 108 4.22 1.47 -22.13
CA TYR A 108 4.71 2.79 -22.51
C TYR A 108 6.18 2.72 -22.87
N ALA A 109 6.60 3.51 -23.86
CA ALA A 109 8.01 3.77 -24.14
C ALA A 109 8.20 5.18 -24.69
N HIS A 110 9.16 5.91 -24.15
CA HIS A 110 9.60 7.19 -24.67
C HIS A 110 11.06 7.45 -24.29
N GLY A 111 11.89 7.74 -25.30
CA GLY A 111 13.34 7.81 -25.09
C GLY A 111 13.85 6.53 -24.44
N GLU A 112 14.69 6.67 -23.42
CA GLU A 112 15.26 5.53 -22.69
C GLU A 112 14.33 4.95 -21.62
N SER A 113 13.14 5.50 -21.42
CA SER A 113 12.20 5.05 -20.38
C SER A 113 11.12 4.17 -20.98
N ALA A 114 10.85 3.04 -20.33
CA ALA A 114 9.71 2.19 -20.68
C ALA A 114 9.01 1.64 -19.44
N VAL A 115 7.75 1.23 -19.62
CA VAL A 115 6.94 0.56 -18.62
C VAL A 115 6.48 -0.77 -19.19
N PHE A 116 6.84 -1.84 -18.50
CA PHE A 116 6.40 -3.19 -18.82
C PHE A 116 5.32 -3.63 -17.83
N ARG A 117 4.36 -4.43 -18.31
CA ARG A 117 3.41 -5.14 -17.46
C ARG A 117 3.71 -6.63 -17.49
N ALA A 118 3.90 -7.20 -16.31
CA ALA A 118 4.00 -8.63 -16.09
C ALA A 118 2.62 -9.30 -16.17
N THR A 119 2.58 -10.57 -16.53
CA THR A 119 1.36 -11.38 -16.41
C THR A 119 1.03 -11.62 -14.94
N GLU A 120 -0.23 -11.95 -14.63
CA GLU A 120 -0.70 -12.13 -13.24
C GLU A 120 0.06 -13.23 -12.47
N GLU A 121 0.57 -14.22 -13.18
CA GLU A 121 1.28 -15.37 -12.62
C GLU A 121 2.80 -15.15 -12.49
N GLN A 122 3.35 -14.10 -13.11
CA GLN A 122 4.79 -13.84 -13.07
C GLN A 122 5.24 -13.34 -11.69
N ASN A 123 6.29 -13.96 -11.17
CA ASN A 123 6.98 -13.49 -9.96
C ASN A 123 7.82 -12.25 -10.28
N LEU A 124 7.40 -11.10 -9.76
CA LEU A 124 8.01 -9.79 -9.95
C LEU A 124 9.42 -9.68 -9.37
N LEU A 125 9.77 -10.49 -8.36
CA LEU A 125 11.15 -10.53 -7.83
C LEU A 125 12.09 -11.15 -8.87
N THR A 126 11.73 -12.34 -9.37
CA THR A 126 12.51 -13.01 -10.42
C THR A 126 12.56 -12.18 -11.71
N LEU A 127 11.45 -11.52 -12.06
CA LEU A 127 11.41 -10.63 -13.22
C LEU A 127 12.37 -9.43 -13.05
N HIS A 128 12.46 -8.85 -11.86
CA HIS A 128 13.39 -7.77 -11.56
C HIS A 128 14.85 -8.21 -11.76
N ASP A 129 15.21 -9.37 -11.23
CA ASP A 129 16.55 -9.96 -11.42
C ASP A 129 16.85 -10.23 -12.91
N GLN A 130 15.89 -10.79 -13.65
CA GLN A 130 16.03 -11.05 -15.10
C GLN A 130 16.22 -9.77 -15.90
N LEU A 131 15.49 -8.70 -15.56
CA LEU A 131 15.64 -7.40 -16.20
C LEU A 131 17.01 -6.80 -15.90
N LEU A 132 17.49 -6.86 -14.65
CA LEU A 132 18.82 -6.34 -14.31
C LEU A 132 19.98 -7.16 -14.89
N ALA A 133 19.75 -8.45 -15.18
CA ALA A 133 20.71 -9.30 -15.88
C ALA A 133 20.74 -9.09 -17.40
N ASP A 134 19.71 -8.47 -17.99
CA ASP A 134 19.66 -8.18 -19.42
C ASP A 134 20.56 -6.97 -19.74
N SER A 135 21.55 -7.17 -20.61
CA SER A 135 22.53 -6.13 -20.96
C SER A 135 21.93 -4.93 -21.68
N ARG A 136 20.66 -4.99 -22.11
CA ARG A 136 19.92 -3.87 -22.72
C ARG A 136 19.26 -2.98 -21.67
N ILE A 137 19.21 -3.39 -20.41
CA ILE A 137 18.59 -2.67 -19.30
C ILE A 137 19.66 -1.97 -18.46
N LYS A 138 19.48 -0.66 -18.22
CA LYS A 138 20.28 0.15 -17.30
C LYS A 138 19.77 0.05 -15.87
N ALA A 139 18.45 0.03 -15.71
CA ALA A 139 17.79 0.00 -14.41
C ALA A 139 16.37 -0.58 -14.54
N ALA A 140 15.91 -1.23 -13.47
CA ALA A 140 14.55 -1.72 -13.34
C ALA A 140 14.01 -1.46 -11.93
N LYS A 141 12.72 -1.17 -11.82
CA LYS A 141 12.03 -0.93 -10.56
C LYS A 141 10.60 -1.47 -10.62
N VAL A 142 10.27 -2.40 -9.72
CA VAL A 142 8.90 -2.89 -9.52
C VAL A 142 8.04 -1.77 -8.95
N GLU A 143 6.88 -1.53 -9.53
CA GLU A 143 5.92 -0.56 -9.01
C GLU A 143 5.26 -1.09 -7.73
N LEU A 144 5.17 -0.22 -6.73
CA LEU A 144 4.39 -0.44 -5.52
C LEU A 144 3.47 0.76 -5.30
N ASN A 145 2.16 0.56 -5.47
CA ASN A 145 1.17 1.61 -5.26
C ASN A 145 0.75 1.65 -3.78
N SER A 146 1.02 2.76 -3.10
CA SER A 146 0.66 2.97 -1.69
C SER A 146 -0.62 3.79 -1.47
N SER A 147 -1.38 4.08 -2.53
CA SER A 147 -2.56 4.98 -2.50
C SER A 147 -2.26 6.32 -1.81
N LYS A 148 -0.99 6.76 -1.85
CA LYS A 148 -0.53 7.97 -1.16
C LYS A 148 -1.19 9.24 -1.71
N PHE A 149 -1.64 9.18 -2.96
CA PHE A 149 -2.24 10.29 -3.69
C PHE A 149 -3.71 10.07 -4.02
N ASP A 150 -4.39 9.13 -3.35
CA ASP A 150 -5.86 9.09 -3.41
C ASP A 150 -6.37 10.35 -2.71
N VAL A 151 -6.63 11.39 -3.52
CA VAL A 151 -7.26 12.63 -3.06
C VAL A 151 -8.71 12.28 -2.79
N GLN A 152 -9.12 12.38 -1.52
CA GLN A 152 -10.52 12.31 -1.10
C GLN A 152 -11.23 13.63 -1.40
#